data_AF-A0A2V6R866-F1
#
_entry.id   AF-A0A2V6R866-F1
#
_cell.length_a   1.000
_cell.length_b   1.000
_cell.length_c   1.000
_cell.angle_alpha   90.00
_cell.angle_beta   90.00
_cell.angle_gamma   90.00
#
_symmetry.space_group_name_H-M   'P 1'
#
loop_
_entity.id
_entity.type
_entity.pdbx_description
1 polymer ?
#
loop_
_entity_poly.entity_id
_entity_poly.type
_entity_poly.pdbx_seq_one_letter_code
_entity_poly.pdbx_strand_id
1 'polypeptide(L)'
;MQGIDNVPERYRDPRLSSADRETAFEALRALRDLESLVAPDMSGLVYQWRLSKLEEVVPKSLRAMRRGRVASTLSRALGHYRLAGQLYERGVAVSKDRAAGSAPGCQRLPRPAAPREPSGSDADRMAALQVVWRCASDQIAAAEALALRPGSGPWAERVKTPAKARP
;
A
#
# COMPACT_ATOMS: atom_id res chain seq x y z
N MET A 1 12.52 4.25 -26.88
CA MET A 1 11.47 4.60 -25.90
C MET A 1 10.13 4.71 -26.62
N GLN A 2 9.39 3.62 -26.76
CA GLN A 2 8.03 3.64 -27.30
C GLN A 2 7.24 2.53 -26.59
N GLY A 3 6.05 2.85 -26.07
CA GLY A 3 5.07 1.86 -25.61
C GLY A 3 4.66 1.92 -24.14
N ILE A 4 4.15 3.05 -23.64
CA ILE A 4 3.34 3.07 -22.41
C ILE A 4 1.85 3.34 -22.72
N ASP A 5 1.45 3.43 -23.99
CA ASP A 5 0.12 3.94 -24.35
C ASP A 5 -0.74 3.00 -25.22
N ASN A 6 -0.66 1.69 -24.98
CA ASN A 6 -1.52 0.70 -25.65
C ASN A 6 -2.86 0.46 -24.97
N VAL A 7 -3.32 1.36 -24.08
CA VAL A 7 -4.60 1.21 -23.38
C VAL A 7 -5.67 2.10 -24.05
N PRO A 8 -6.70 1.51 -24.69
CA PRO A 8 -7.77 2.28 -25.34
C PRO A 8 -8.45 3.23 -24.36
N GLU A 9 -8.68 4.50 -24.75
CA GLU A 9 -9.21 5.57 -23.88
C GLU A 9 -10.47 5.21 -23.08
N ARG A 10 -11.35 4.39 -23.66
CA ARG A 10 -12.60 3.91 -23.02
C ARG A 10 -12.36 3.07 -21.77
N TYR A 11 -11.21 2.42 -21.72
CA TYR A 11 -10.66 1.81 -20.53
C TYR A 11 -9.60 2.80 -20.07
N ARG A 12 -9.95 3.92 -19.46
CA ARG A 12 -9.06 4.72 -18.63
C ARG A 12 -9.91 5.13 -17.44
N ASP A 13 -9.35 5.21 -16.23
CA ASP A 13 -10.10 5.89 -15.16
C ASP A 13 -10.35 7.31 -15.68
N PRO A 14 -11.61 7.71 -15.96
CA PRO A 14 -11.90 8.98 -16.62
C PRO A 14 -11.49 10.19 -15.78
N ARG A 15 -11.03 9.97 -14.54
CA ARG A 15 -10.56 10.99 -13.61
C ARG A 15 -9.04 11.11 -13.51
N LEU A 16 -8.28 10.19 -14.14
CA LEU A 16 -6.81 10.23 -14.13
C LEU A 16 -6.30 10.76 -15.48
N SER A 17 -5.80 12.00 -15.50
CA SER A 17 -5.17 12.57 -16.70
C SER A 17 -3.88 11.81 -17.06
N SER A 18 -3.39 11.96 -18.29
CA SER A 18 -2.10 11.36 -18.69
C SER A 18 -0.95 11.81 -17.80
N ALA A 19 -0.93 13.09 -17.39
CA ALA A 19 0.05 13.65 -16.47
C ALA A 19 -0.07 13.06 -15.03
N ASP A 20 -1.29 12.85 -14.54
CA ASP A 20 -1.52 12.17 -13.25
C ASP A 20 -1.06 10.70 -13.30
N ARG A 21 -1.12 10.07 -14.47
CA ARG A 21 -0.72 8.67 -14.66
C ARG A 21 0.81 8.50 -14.61
N GLU A 22 1.56 9.38 -15.28
CA GLU A 22 3.02 9.43 -15.16
C GLU A 22 3.46 9.69 -13.71
N THR A 23 2.79 10.63 -13.04
CA THR A 23 3.01 10.94 -11.62
C THR A 23 2.71 9.73 -10.72
N ALA A 24 1.65 8.98 -11.01
CA ALA A 24 1.30 7.76 -10.29
C ALA A 24 2.34 6.64 -10.51
N PHE A 25 2.90 6.51 -11.71
CA PHE A 25 3.95 5.52 -11.99
C PHE A 25 5.26 5.82 -11.25
N GLU A 26 5.64 7.08 -11.13
CA GLU A 26 6.80 7.48 -10.33
C GLU A 26 6.63 7.05 -8.86
N ALA A 27 5.45 7.31 -8.29
CA ALA A 27 5.11 6.88 -6.92
C ALA A 27 5.08 5.36 -6.77
N LEU A 28 4.51 4.63 -7.75
CA LEU A 28 4.47 3.16 -7.76
C LEU A 28 5.88 2.57 -7.82
N ARG A 29 6.75 3.12 -8.68
CA ARG A 29 8.14 2.68 -8.77
C ARG A 29 8.86 2.85 -7.45
N ALA A 30 8.76 4.03 -6.83
CA ALA A 30 9.38 4.27 -5.51
C ALA A 30 8.89 3.28 -4.44
N LEU A 31 7.58 2.95 -4.42
CA LEU A 31 7.01 1.98 -3.49
C LEU A 31 7.46 0.53 -3.76
N ARG A 32 7.60 0.13 -5.03
CA ARG A 32 8.11 -1.20 -5.43
C ARG A 32 9.60 -1.34 -5.14
N ASP A 33 10.38 -0.28 -5.33
CA ASP A 33 11.80 -0.25 -4.98
C ASP A 33 11.98 -0.54 -3.48
N LEU A 34 11.16 0.08 -2.63
CA LEU A 34 11.15 -0.22 -1.20
C LEU A 34 10.77 -1.68 -0.93
N GLU A 35 9.67 -2.18 -1.51
CA GLU A 35 9.21 -3.56 -1.34
C GLU A 35 10.30 -4.59 -1.68
N SER A 36 11.01 -4.39 -2.81
CA SER A 36 12.07 -5.29 -3.26
C SER A 36 13.27 -5.36 -2.31
N LEU A 37 13.39 -4.37 -1.43
CA LEU A 37 14.51 -4.21 -0.51
C LEU A 37 14.10 -4.51 0.93
N VAL A 38 12.81 -4.53 1.28
CA VAL A 38 12.34 -4.93 2.61
C VAL A 38 12.64 -6.41 2.81
N ALA A 39 13.61 -6.68 3.68
CA ALA A 39 13.97 -8.02 4.10
C ALA A 39 13.71 -8.20 5.61
N PRO A 40 13.33 -9.40 6.06
CA PRO A 40 13.09 -9.67 7.49
C PRO A 40 14.28 -9.38 8.40
N ASP A 41 15.50 -9.42 7.86
CA ASP A 41 16.79 -9.25 8.53
C ASP A 41 17.41 -7.84 8.33
N MET A 42 16.71 -6.93 7.67
CA MET A 42 17.16 -5.55 7.49
C MET A 42 17.40 -4.85 8.84
N SER A 43 18.34 -3.91 8.93
CA SER A 43 18.45 -3.10 10.15
C SER A 43 17.40 -1.99 10.18
N GLY A 44 16.89 -1.65 11.36
CA GLY A 44 15.92 -0.56 11.49
C GLY A 44 16.43 0.78 10.98
N LEU A 45 17.72 1.06 11.12
CA LEU A 45 18.34 2.26 10.54
C LEU A 45 18.27 2.28 9.01
N VAL A 46 18.56 1.14 8.37
CA VAL A 46 18.46 1.03 6.90
C VAL A 46 17.01 1.16 6.47
N TYR A 47 16.07 0.53 7.18
CA TYR A 47 14.64 0.67 6.89
C TYR A 47 14.18 2.12 6.97
N GLN A 48 14.52 2.83 8.05
CA GLN A 48 14.14 4.24 8.26
C GLN A 48 14.75 5.18 7.21
N TRP A 49 16.02 4.96 6.84
CA TRP A 49 16.65 5.71 5.76
C TRP A 49 15.95 5.49 4.40
N ARG A 50 15.51 4.26 4.10
CA ARG A 50 14.76 3.98 2.87
C ARG A 50 13.36 4.59 2.90
N LEU A 51 12.69 4.53 4.05
CA LEU A 51 11.39 5.16 4.26
C LEU A 51 11.48 6.67 4.02
N SER A 52 12.53 7.36 4.50
CA SER A 52 12.67 8.80 4.27
C SER A 52 12.84 9.14 2.78
N LYS A 53 13.56 8.32 2.01
CA LYS A 53 13.65 8.46 0.54
C LYS A 53 12.31 8.29 -0.16
N LEU A 54 11.51 7.33 0.28
CA LEU A 54 10.15 7.16 -0.21
C LEU A 54 9.28 8.40 0.11
N GLU A 55 9.44 8.98 1.30
CA GLU A 55 8.73 10.19 1.74
C GLU A 55 9.15 11.48 1.02
N GLU A 56 10.31 11.51 0.37
CA GLU A 56 10.70 12.60 -0.53
C GLU A 56 9.88 12.56 -1.84
N VAL A 57 9.60 11.36 -2.36
CA VAL A 57 8.98 11.16 -3.69
C VAL A 57 7.47 11.03 -3.60
N VAL A 58 6.95 10.07 -2.82
CA VAL A 58 5.53 9.69 -2.86
C VAL A 58 4.60 10.84 -2.44
N PRO A 59 4.87 11.60 -1.34
CA PRO A 59 4.07 12.77 -1.00
C PRO A 59 4.05 13.86 -2.07
N LYS A 60 5.16 14.06 -2.80
CA LYS A 60 5.22 15.01 -3.91
C LYS A 60 4.29 14.57 -5.04
N SER A 61 4.35 13.31 -5.43
CA SER A 61 3.45 12.72 -6.42
C SER A 61 1.99 12.77 -5.96
N LEU A 62 1.71 12.48 -4.68
CA LEU A 62 0.36 12.56 -4.09
C LEU A 62 -0.23 13.96 -4.12
N ARG A 63 0.58 15.01 -3.93
CA ARG A 63 0.13 16.41 -4.03
C ARG A 63 -0.15 16.84 -5.47
N ALA A 64 0.62 16.32 -6.42
CA ALA A 64 0.44 16.61 -7.83
C ALA A 64 -0.82 15.93 -8.41
N MET A 65 -1.20 14.76 -7.89
CA MET A 65 -2.44 14.08 -8.29
C MET A 65 -3.70 14.73 -7.68
N ARG A 66 -4.76 14.88 -8.48
CA ARG A 66 -6.09 15.23 -7.97
C ARG A 66 -6.64 14.09 -7.08
N ARG A 67 -7.42 14.43 -6.03
CA ARG A 67 -8.02 13.45 -5.10
C ARG A 67 -8.72 12.32 -5.89
N GLY A 68 -8.27 11.08 -5.71
CA GLY A 68 -8.74 9.94 -6.48
C GLY A 68 -8.35 8.61 -5.85
N ARG A 69 -8.91 7.50 -6.35
CA ARG A 69 -8.70 6.16 -5.78
C ARG A 69 -7.23 5.74 -5.82
N VAL A 70 -6.50 6.06 -6.90
CA VAL A 70 -5.06 5.81 -7.02
C VAL A 70 -4.30 6.54 -5.92
N ALA A 71 -4.49 7.86 -5.79
CA ALA A 71 -3.85 8.66 -4.75
C ALA A 71 -4.19 8.17 -3.33
N SER A 72 -5.45 7.81 -3.06
CA SER A 72 -5.85 7.23 -1.77
C SER A 72 -5.16 5.88 -1.49
N THR A 73 -5.01 5.04 -2.50
CA THR A 73 -4.39 3.71 -2.36
C THR A 73 -2.87 3.83 -2.14
N LEU A 74 -2.21 4.71 -2.89
CA LEU A 74 -0.79 5.04 -2.69
C LEU A 74 -0.52 5.68 -1.32
N SER A 75 -1.41 6.56 -0.86
CA SER A 75 -1.33 7.16 0.49
C SER A 75 -1.46 6.10 1.58
N ARG A 76 -2.35 5.10 1.41
CA ARG A 76 -2.47 3.97 2.32
C ARG A 76 -1.23 3.09 2.32
N ALA A 77 -0.67 2.77 1.15
CA ALA A 77 0.58 2.01 1.03
C ALA A 77 1.72 2.70 1.80
N LEU A 78 1.90 4.01 1.59
CA LEU A 78 2.86 4.82 2.35
C LEU A 78 2.59 4.79 3.86
N GLY A 79 1.33 4.91 4.27
CA GLY A 79 0.91 4.82 5.67
C GLY A 79 1.27 3.47 6.31
N HIS A 80 1.15 2.37 5.57
CA HIS A 80 1.53 1.04 6.04
C HIS A 80 3.06 0.93 6.22
N TYR A 81 3.86 1.47 5.30
CA TYR A 81 5.32 1.47 5.47
C TYR A 81 5.79 2.35 6.64
N ARG A 82 5.11 3.47 6.91
CA ARG A 82 5.35 4.29 8.12
C ARG A 82 5.06 3.53 9.40
N LEU A 83 3.94 2.82 9.43
CA LEU A 83 3.56 1.97 10.55
C LEU A 83 4.57 0.83 10.77
N ALA A 84 5.03 0.19 9.69
CA ALA A 84 6.10 -0.78 9.77
C ALA A 84 7.41 -0.17 10.28
N GLY A 85 7.72 1.08 9.93
CA GLY A 85 8.88 1.81 10.50
C GLY A 85 8.79 1.96 12.02
N GLN A 86 7.63 2.33 12.54
CA GLN A 86 7.39 2.41 13.99
C GLN A 86 7.56 1.05 14.66
N LEU A 87 7.07 -0.03 14.03
CA LEU A 87 7.23 -1.39 14.56
C LEU A 87 8.66 -1.93 14.43
N TYR A 88 9.51 -1.31 13.60
CA TYR A 88 10.91 -1.66 13.43
C TYR A 88 11.83 -1.00 14.48
N GLU A 89 11.35 0.05 15.14
CA GLU A 89 12.13 0.77 16.15
C GLU A 89 12.42 -0.15 17.35
N ARG A 90 13.68 -0.10 17.82
CA ARG A 90 14.12 -0.89 18.97
C ARG A 90 13.31 -0.51 20.21
N GLY A 91 12.86 -1.51 20.96
CA GLY A 91 12.09 -1.31 22.18
C GLY A 91 10.61 -0.99 21.94
N VAL A 92 10.17 -0.88 20.69
CA VAL A 92 8.73 -0.81 20.39
C VAL A 92 8.13 -2.20 20.53
N ALA A 93 7.16 -2.30 21.42
CA ALA A 93 6.37 -3.50 21.59
C ALA A 93 5.06 -3.39 20.81
N VAL A 94 4.50 -4.51 20.34
CA VAL A 94 3.23 -4.53 19.61
C VAL A 94 2.06 -4.70 20.58
N SER A 95 0.95 -4.01 20.37
CA SER A 95 -0.27 -4.16 21.19
C SER A 95 -0.84 -5.57 21.06
N LYS A 96 -1.03 -6.32 22.18
CA LYS A 96 -1.55 -7.71 22.14
C LYS A 96 -2.91 -7.82 21.47
N ASP A 97 -3.79 -6.85 21.70
CA ASP A 97 -5.13 -6.79 21.12
C ASP A 97 -5.11 -6.76 19.59
N ARG A 98 -3.95 -6.42 18.99
CA ARG A 98 -3.78 -6.32 17.54
C ARG A 98 -2.57 -7.05 16.99
N ALA A 99 -1.82 -7.76 17.83
CA ALA A 99 -0.61 -8.49 17.46
C ALA A 99 -0.92 -9.68 16.54
N ALA A 100 -2.07 -10.33 16.75
CA ALA A 100 -2.53 -11.46 15.97
C ALA A 100 -3.76 -11.11 15.13
N GLY A 101 -3.59 -10.94 13.82
CA GLY A 101 -4.63 -11.20 12.82
C GLY A 101 -6.01 -10.54 12.98
N SER A 102 -6.11 -9.38 13.63
CA SER A 102 -7.40 -8.91 14.19
C SER A 102 -8.44 -8.40 13.18
N ALA A 103 -8.26 -8.62 11.87
CA ALA A 103 -9.35 -8.64 10.89
C ALA A 103 -8.92 -9.33 9.58
N PRO A 104 -9.82 -10.03 8.86
CA PRO A 104 -9.58 -10.41 7.47
C PRO A 104 -9.37 -9.14 6.61
N GLY A 105 -8.28 -9.13 5.85
CA GLY A 105 -7.88 -7.99 5.01
C GLY A 105 -7.16 -6.86 5.78
N CYS A 106 -6.75 -5.82 5.05
CA CYS A 106 -5.92 -4.71 5.57
C CYS A 106 -6.71 -3.63 6.33
N GLN A 107 -7.85 -4.00 6.94
CA GLN A 107 -8.75 -3.05 7.59
C GLN A 107 -8.28 -2.68 9.00
N ARG A 108 -7.61 -3.61 9.69
CA ARG A 108 -7.14 -3.41 11.07
C ARG A 108 -5.70 -3.89 11.18
N LEU A 109 -4.77 -2.97 11.07
CA LEU A 109 -3.35 -3.29 11.17
C LEU A 109 -2.88 -3.35 12.63
N PRO A 110 -1.89 -4.22 12.92
CA PRO A 110 -1.13 -4.18 14.16
C PRO A 110 -0.55 -2.78 14.41
N ARG A 111 -0.44 -2.38 15.67
CA ARG A 111 0.13 -1.07 16.03
C ARG A 111 1.08 -1.19 17.23
N PRO A 112 1.99 -0.22 17.40
CA PRO A 112 2.74 -0.06 18.64
C PRO A 112 1.80 -0.07 19.86
N ALA A 113 2.22 -0.76 20.91
CA ALA A 113 1.55 -0.73 22.20
C ALA A 113 1.69 0.67 22.81
N ALA A 114 0.59 1.19 23.38
CA ALA A 114 0.68 2.38 24.22
C ALA A 114 1.38 2.04 25.57
N PRO A 115 1.91 3.01 26.33
CA PRO A 115 2.73 2.77 27.52
C PRO A 115 2.11 1.92 28.65
N ARG A 116 0.79 1.69 28.62
CA ARG A 116 0.05 0.90 29.62
C ARG A 116 -0.73 -0.25 29.00
N GLU A 117 -0.57 -0.49 27.69
CA GLU A 117 -1.23 -1.59 27.01
C GLU A 117 -0.43 -2.89 27.20
N PRO A 118 -1.11 -4.04 27.30
CA PRO A 118 -0.45 -5.33 27.21
C PRO A 118 0.31 -5.45 25.90
N SER A 119 1.60 -5.79 25.98
CA SER A 119 2.49 -5.87 24.83
C SER A 119 2.90 -7.30 24.48
N GLY A 120 3.01 -7.57 23.18
CA GLY A 120 3.48 -8.84 22.63
C GLY A 120 4.99 -9.02 22.71
N SER A 121 5.43 -10.23 22.43
CA SER A 121 6.83 -10.63 22.30
C SER A 121 7.48 -10.07 21.02
N ASP A 122 8.80 -10.23 20.88
CA ASP A 122 9.49 -9.92 19.62
C ASP A 122 8.98 -10.76 18.44
N ALA A 123 8.56 -12.00 18.69
CA ALA A 123 7.94 -12.85 17.66
C ALA A 123 6.60 -12.26 17.18
N ASP A 124 5.80 -11.74 18.11
CA ASP A 124 4.55 -11.03 17.80
C ASP A 124 4.83 -9.76 16.99
N ARG A 125 5.91 -9.03 17.31
CA ARG A 125 6.34 -7.86 16.54
C ARG A 125 6.73 -8.24 15.11
N MET A 126 7.47 -9.33 14.92
CA MET A 126 7.85 -9.81 13.58
C MET A 126 6.64 -10.27 12.76
N ALA A 127 5.70 -10.99 13.39
CA ALA A 127 4.44 -11.37 12.75
C ALA A 127 3.62 -10.14 12.35
N ALA A 128 3.56 -9.13 13.22
CA ALA A 128 2.90 -7.87 12.93
C ALA A 128 3.53 -7.13 11.74
N LEU A 129 4.86 -7.07 11.67
CA LEU A 129 5.59 -6.49 10.54
C LEU A 129 5.24 -7.20 9.21
N GLN A 130 5.23 -8.53 9.20
CA GLN A 130 4.85 -9.29 8.00
C GLN A 130 3.43 -8.98 7.54
N VAL A 131 2.47 -8.84 8.47
CA VAL A 131 1.10 -8.45 8.14
C VAL A 131 1.06 -7.04 7.54
N VAL A 132 1.77 -6.08 8.13
CA VAL A 132 1.80 -4.69 7.64
C VAL A 132 2.43 -4.61 6.25
N TRP A 133 3.53 -5.32 5.99
CA TRP A 133 4.18 -5.35 4.67
C TRP A 133 3.32 -6.03 3.61
N ARG A 134 2.71 -7.18 3.92
CA ARG A 134 1.74 -7.80 3.01
C ARG A 134 0.63 -6.81 2.64
N CYS A 135 0.13 -6.08 3.63
CA CYS A 135 -0.88 -5.07 3.38
C CYS A 135 -0.40 -3.84 2.62
N ALA A 136 0.87 -3.44 2.75
CA ALA A 136 1.46 -2.43 1.91
C ALA A 136 1.52 -2.92 0.45
N SER A 137 2.02 -4.14 0.23
CA SER A 137 2.09 -4.80 -1.08
C SER A 137 0.73 -4.88 -1.77
N ASP A 138 -0.31 -5.33 -1.04
CA ASP A 138 -1.69 -5.39 -1.56
C ASP A 138 -2.20 -4.02 -2.02
N GLN A 139 -1.87 -2.95 -1.29
CA GLN A 139 -2.22 -1.58 -1.71
C GLN A 139 -1.43 -1.15 -2.95
N ILE A 140 -0.14 -1.49 -3.05
CA ILE A 140 0.65 -1.19 -4.25
C ILE A 140 0.05 -1.91 -5.47
N ALA A 141 -0.25 -3.21 -5.35
CA ALA A 141 -0.88 -3.99 -6.40
C ALA A 141 -2.26 -3.43 -6.79
N ALA A 142 -3.06 -2.97 -5.82
CA ALA A 142 -4.33 -2.32 -6.09
C ALA A 142 -4.15 -0.95 -6.78
N ALA A 143 -3.17 -0.15 -6.37
CA ALA A 143 -2.87 1.14 -6.99
C ALA A 143 -2.35 0.96 -8.42
N GLU A 144 -1.51 -0.04 -8.63
CA GLU A 144 -1.00 -0.47 -9.93
C GLU A 144 -2.15 -0.94 -10.83
N ALA A 145 -3.06 -1.78 -10.32
CA ALA A 145 -4.26 -2.17 -11.05
C ALA A 145 -5.16 -0.97 -11.36
N LEU A 146 -5.31 0.01 -10.46
CA LEU A 146 -6.10 1.21 -10.75
C LEU A 146 -5.43 2.13 -11.79
N ALA A 147 -4.09 2.19 -11.79
CA ALA A 147 -3.30 3.00 -12.73
C ALA A 147 -3.15 2.34 -14.11
N LEU A 148 -3.04 1.00 -14.17
CA LEU A 148 -2.84 0.19 -15.38
C LEU A 148 -4.11 -0.47 -15.93
N ARG A 149 -5.09 -0.80 -15.07
CA ARG A 149 -6.31 -1.56 -15.42
C ARG A 149 -7.60 -0.78 -15.14
N PRO A 150 -8.05 -0.03 -16.13
CA PRO A 150 -9.40 0.48 -16.17
C PRO A 150 -10.37 -0.66 -16.56
N GLY A 151 -10.80 -1.46 -15.58
CA GLY A 151 -11.91 -2.38 -15.85
C GLY A 151 -11.97 -3.72 -15.10
N SER A 152 -11.27 -3.94 -14.00
CA SER A 152 -11.43 -5.19 -13.23
C SER A 152 -11.63 -4.97 -11.73
N GLY A 153 -12.22 -3.83 -11.34
CA GLY A 153 -12.76 -3.71 -9.99
C GLY A 153 -13.99 -4.60 -9.84
N PRO A 154 -14.39 -4.98 -8.61
CA PRO A 154 -15.56 -5.82 -8.32
C PRO A 154 -16.90 -5.27 -8.83
N TRP A 155 -16.90 -4.05 -9.39
CA TRP A 155 -18.02 -3.43 -10.07
C TRP A 155 -18.09 -3.82 -11.56
N ALA A 156 -16.95 -3.97 -12.25
CA ALA A 156 -16.91 -4.41 -13.66
C ALA A 156 -17.35 -5.88 -13.82
N GLU A 157 -17.05 -6.72 -12.83
CA GLU A 157 -17.57 -8.09 -12.71
C GLU A 157 -19.11 -8.11 -12.59
N ARG A 158 -19.70 -7.18 -11.81
CA ARG A 158 -21.16 -7.07 -11.61
C ARG A 158 -21.92 -6.55 -12.84
N VAL A 159 -21.26 -5.84 -13.75
CA VAL A 159 -21.85 -5.39 -15.02
C VAL A 159 -21.70 -6.46 -16.11
N LYS A 160 -20.66 -7.31 -16.02
CA LYS A 160 -20.50 -8.48 -16.91
C LYS A 160 -21.46 -9.63 -16.60
N THR A 161 -22.00 -9.70 -15.40
CA THR A 161 -23.09 -10.64 -15.07
C THR A 161 -24.42 -9.97 -15.42
N PRO A 162 -25.10 -10.35 -16.52
CA PRO A 162 -26.46 -9.89 -16.74
C PRO A 162 -27.31 -10.35 -15.55
N ALA A 163 -28.20 -9.49 -15.06
CA ALA A 163 -29.10 -9.74 -13.92
C ALA A 163 -30.03 -10.97 -14.09
N LYS A 164 -29.93 -11.70 -15.22
CA LYS A 164 -30.63 -12.94 -15.52
C LYS A 164 -29.86 -14.23 -15.19
N ALA A 165 -28.66 -14.16 -14.63
CA ALA A 165 -27.94 -15.33 -14.12
C ALA A 165 -27.77 -15.23 -12.59
N ARG A 166 -28.88 -15.32 -11.86
CA ARG A 166 -28.87 -15.80 -10.48
C ARG A 166 -29.56 -17.17 -10.47
N PRO A 167 -29.00 -18.19 -9.81
CA PRO A 167 -29.77 -19.39 -9.47
C PRO A 167 -30.97 -19.02 -8.58
#